data_AF-A0A8T5HFF1-F1
#
_entry.id   AF-A0A8T5HFF1-F1
#
_cell.length_a   1.000
_cell.length_b   1.000
_cell.length_c   1.000
_cell.angle_alpha   90.00
_cell.angle_beta   90.00
_cell.angle_gamma   90.00
#
_symmetry.space_group_name_H-M   'P 1'
#
loop_
_entity.id
_entity.type
_entity.pdbx_description
1 polymer ?
#
loop_
_entity_poly.entity_id
_entity_poly.type
_entity_poly.pdbx_seq_one_letter_code
_entity_poly.pdbx_strand_id
1 'polypeptide(L)'
;MGQWFSWVKSNEKELLVILDGLAKKAVEASEAVYELLQDPSNAEKIKEVSRIETEADVLTRDIFSELNRTFITPLDREDMQRVASKI
;
A
#
# COMPACT_ATOMS: atom_id res chain seq x y z
N MET A 1 -20.61 0.43 -29.96
CA MET A 1 -21.17 1.67 -29.38
C MET A 1 -21.38 1.44 -27.90
N GLY A 2 -20.71 2.07 -26.94
CA GLY A 2 -19.55 2.93 -26.94
C GLY A 2 -18.97 2.88 -25.52
N GLN A 3 -17.64 2.73 -25.39
CA GLN A 3 -16.93 2.98 -24.14
C GLN A 3 -16.75 4.49 -23.90
N TRP A 4 -17.79 5.29 -24.17
CA TRP A 4 -17.74 6.76 -24.13
C TRP A 4 -17.45 7.30 -22.72
N PHE A 5 -17.74 6.50 -21.68
CA PHE A 5 -17.54 6.87 -20.27
C PHE A 5 -16.57 5.95 -19.52
N SER A 6 -15.72 5.16 -20.19
CA SER A 6 -14.77 4.28 -19.46
C SER A 6 -13.74 5.05 -18.62
N TRP A 7 -13.54 6.34 -18.91
CA TRP A 7 -12.73 7.25 -18.11
C TRP A 7 -13.41 7.68 -16.79
N VAL A 8 -14.72 7.44 -16.63
CA VAL A 8 -15.47 7.61 -15.37
C VAL A 8 -15.52 6.27 -14.60
N LYS A 9 -14.44 5.48 -14.66
CA LYS A 9 -14.36 4.26 -13.87
C LYS A 9 -14.01 4.64 -12.43
N SER A 10 -14.94 4.48 -11.51
CA SER A 10 -14.62 4.44 -10.08
C SER A 10 -14.03 3.05 -9.78
N ASN A 11 -12.77 3.02 -9.36
CA ASN A 11 -12.13 1.82 -8.80
C ASN A 11 -11.99 1.95 -7.28
N GLU A 12 -12.97 2.59 -6.63
CA GLU A 12 -13.02 2.82 -5.19
C GLU A 12 -12.70 1.55 -4.38
N LYS A 13 -13.32 0.41 -4.72
CA LYS A 13 -13.09 -0.85 -4.00
C LYS A 13 -11.63 -1.28 -4.07
N GLU A 14 -11.00 -1.15 -5.23
CA GLU A 14 -9.60 -1.53 -5.43
C GLU A 14 -8.70 -0.62 -4.58
N LEU A 15 -8.89 0.70 -4.66
CA LEU A 15 -8.14 1.68 -3.88
C LEU A 15 -8.22 1.41 -2.37
N LEU A 16 -9.42 1.16 -1.84
CA LEU A 16 -9.60 0.87 -0.43
C LEU A 16 -8.95 -0.46 -0.01
N VAL A 17 -8.99 -1.47 -0.89
CA VAL A 17 -8.35 -2.78 -0.64
C VAL A 17 -6.83 -2.65 -0.57
N ILE A 18 -6.21 -1.95 -1.52
CA ILE A 18 -4.74 -1.78 -1.52
C ILE A 18 -4.26 -0.85 -0.40
N LEU A 19 -5.05 0.16 -0.01
CA LEU A 19 -4.79 0.99 1.18
C LEU A 19 -4.86 0.17 2.48
N ASP A 20 -5.88 -0.68 2.64
CA ASP A 20 -6.00 -1.60 3.77
C ASP A 20 -4.84 -2.61 3.80
N GLY A 21 -4.42 -3.09 2.62
CA GLY A 21 -3.23 -3.92 2.46
C GLY A 21 -1.96 -3.24 2.99
N LEU A 22 -1.73 -1.97 2.63
CA LEU A 22 -0.57 -1.21 3.10
C LEU A 22 -0.62 -1.00 4.62
N ALA A 23 -1.78 -0.68 5.17
CA ALA A 23 -1.96 -0.54 6.61
C ALA A 23 -1.64 -1.85 7.37
N LYS A 24 -2.07 -3.00 6.84
CA LYS A 24 -1.72 -4.32 7.39
C LYS A 24 -0.22 -4.59 7.34
N LYS A 25 0.45 -4.22 6.23
CA LYS A 25 1.90 -4.35 6.10
C LYS A 25 2.66 -3.49 7.11
N ALA A 26 2.16 -2.31 7.45
CA ALA A 26 2.77 -1.48 8.48
C ALA A 26 2.71 -2.14 9.88
N VAL A 27 1.61 -2.82 10.19
CA VAL A 27 1.48 -3.61 11.44
C VAL A 27 2.43 -4.81 11.40
N GLU A 28 2.42 -5.59 10.32
CA GLU A 28 3.32 -6.75 10.13
C GLU A 28 4.80 -6.35 10.23
N ALA A 29 5.18 -5.24 9.61
CA ALA A 29 6.53 -4.69 9.68
C ALA A 29 6.90 -4.29 11.12
N SER A 30 5.97 -3.65 11.85
CA SER A 30 6.19 -3.26 13.25
C SER A 30 6.42 -4.47 14.15
N GLU A 31 5.63 -5.54 13.97
CA GLU A 31 5.79 -6.80 14.69
C GLU A 31 7.11 -7.50 14.34
N ALA A 32 7.44 -7.60 13.05
CA ALA A 32 8.68 -8.22 12.58
C ALA A 32 9.93 -7.47 13.06
N VAL A 33 9.89 -6.13 13.07
CA VAL A 33 10.95 -5.29 13.64
C VAL A 33 11.06 -5.50 15.14
N TYR A 34 9.95 -5.57 15.87
CA TYR A 34 9.97 -5.85 17.31
C TYR A 34 10.64 -7.20 17.62
N GLU A 35 10.37 -8.23 16.82
CA GLU A 35 11.04 -9.53 16.94
C GLU A 35 12.53 -9.46 16.57
N LEU A 36 12.88 -8.75 15.50
CA LEU A 36 14.29 -8.53 15.12
C LEU A 36 15.06 -7.82 16.23
N LEU A 37 14.45 -6.88 16.94
CA LEU A 37 15.11 -6.18 18.05
C LEU A 37 15.45 -7.09 19.24
N GLN A 38 14.83 -8.28 19.35
CA GLN A 38 15.20 -9.27 20.37
C GLN A 38 16.53 -9.97 20.04
N ASP A 39 16.85 -10.13 18.75
CA ASP A 39 18.14 -10.62 18.24
C ASP A 39 18.50 -9.94 16.91
N PRO A 40 19.13 -8.75 16.98
CA PRO A 40 19.41 -7.94 15.78
C PRO A 40 20.39 -8.59 14.80
N SER A 41 21.08 -9.67 15.20
CA SER A 41 22.03 -10.39 14.36
C SER A 41 21.40 -11.52 13.55
N ASN A 42 20.11 -11.80 13.79
CA ASN A 42 19.39 -12.89 13.15
C ASN A 42 19.14 -12.60 11.66
N ALA A 43 19.92 -13.25 10.80
CA ALA A 43 19.84 -13.06 9.36
C ALA A 43 18.46 -13.39 8.77
N GLU A 44 17.72 -14.34 9.33
CA GLU A 44 16.39 -14.69 8.83
C GLU A 44 15.35 -13.63 9.20
N LYS A 45 15.45 -13.03 10.40
CA LYS A 45 14.58 -11.90 10.79
C LYS A 45 14.88 -10.64 9.98
N ILE A 46 16.15 -10.39 9.65
CA ILE A 46 16.53 -9.30 8.74
C ILE A 46 15.91 -9.50 7.35
N LYS A 47 16.00 -10.72 6.79
CA LYS A 47 15.38 -11.05 5.50
C LYS A 47 13.87 -10.87 5.55
N GLU A 48 13.23 -11.25 6.64
CA GLU A 48 11.79 -11.12 6.80
C GLU A 48 11.34 -9.66 6.80
N VAL A 49 12.00 -8.79 7.57
CA VAL A 49 11.73 -7.35 7.55
C VAL A 49 11.94 -6.77 6.15
N SER A 50 13.01 -7.17 5.46
CA SER A 50 13.27 -6.74 4.07
C SER A 50 12.20 -7.22 3.09
N ARG A 51 11.67 -8.43 3.26
CA ARG A 51 10.58 -8.97 2.43
C ARG A 51 9.32 -8.15 2.62
N ILE A 52 8.95 -7.86 3.87
CA ILE A 52 7.76 -7.06 4.19
C ILE A 52 7.88 -5.65 3.63
N GLU A 53 9.06 -5.02 3.72
CA GLU A 53 9.34 -3.70 3.14
C GLU A 53 9.12 -3.69 1.63
N THR A 54 9.65 -4.69 0.92
CA THR A 54 9.49 -4.79 -0.53
C THR A 54 8.02 -4.99 -0.93
N GLU A 55 7.26 -5.77 -0.15
CA GLU A 55 5.82 -5.94 -0.37
C GLU A 55 5.02 -4.66 -0.10
N ALA A 56 5.42 -3.87 0.91
CA ALA A 56 4.82 -2.56 1.18
C ALA A 56 5.10 -1.56 0.05
N ASP A 57 6.32 -1.52 -0.49
CA ASP A 57 6.68 -0.64 -1.62
C ASP A 57 5.85 -0.97 -2.88
N VAL A 58 5.59 -2.25 -3.15
CA VAL A 58 4.70 -2.66 -4.24
C VAL A 58 3.29 -2.08 -4.04
N LEU A 59 2.72 -2.21 -2.85
CA LEU A 59 1.39 -1.66 -2.53
C LEU A 59 1.35 -0.13 -2.67
N THR A 60 2.40 0.56 -2.22
CA THR A 60 2.51 2.01 -2.38
C THR A 60 2.48 2.40 -3.86
N ARG A 61 3.28 1.73 -4.71
CA ARG A 61 3.27 1.97 -6.16
C ARG A 61 1.91 1.68 -6.79
N ASP A 62 1.24 0.61 -6.36
CA ASP A 62 -0.09 0.25 -6.83
C ASP A 62 -1.12 1.31 -6.45
N ILE A 63 -1.06 1.87 -5.24
CA ILE A 63 -1.92 2.99 -4.82
C ILE A 63 -1.74 4.19 -5.75
N PHE A 64 -0.50 4.61 -6.02
CA PHE A 64 -0.25 5.73 -6.93
C PHE A 64 -0.74 5.45 -8.35
N SER A 65 -0.51 4.24 -8.86
CA SER A 65 -0.97 3.80 -10.17
C SER A 65 -2.50 3.82 -10.27
N GLU A 66 -3.19 3.28 -9.28
CA GLU A 66 -4.64 3.17 -9.27
C GLU A 66 -5.31 4.55 -9.07
N LEU A 67 -4.72 5.41 -8.23
CA LEU A 67 -5.16 6.79 -8.13
C LEU A 67 -5.04 7.51 -9.47
N ASN A 68 -3.93 7.37 -10.19
CA ASN A 68 -3.74 8.00 -11.50
C ASN A 68 -4.75 7.52 -12.56
N ARG A 69 -5.32 6.32 -12.39
CA ARG A 69 -6.30 5.70 -13.31
C ARG A 69 -7.75 5.90 -12.87
N THR A 70 -7.97 6.38 -11.65
CA THR A 70 -9.28 6.57 -11.04
C THR A 70 -9.68 8.04 -11.11
N PHE A 71 -10.78 8.34 -11.82
CA PHE A 71 -11.28 9.71 -11.95
C PHE A 71 -12.05 10.17 -10.70
N ILE A 72 -12.97 9.34 -10.20
CA ILE A 72 -13.73 9.58 -8.97
C ILE A 72 -13.10 8.75 -7.85
N THR A 73 -12.57 9.42 -6.84
CA THR A 73 -11.91 8.80 -5.69
C THR A 73 -12.87 8.70 -4.50
N PRO A 74 -12.72 7.67 -3.63
CA PRO A 74 -13.60 7.48 -2.48
C PRO A 74 -13.37 8.46 -1.33
N LEU A 75 -12.15 9.00 -1.26
CA LEU A 75 -11.69 9.99 -0.30
C LEU A 75 -10.93 11.07 -1.05
N ASP A 76 -10.47 12.10 -0.34
CA ASP A 76 -9.59 13.09 -0.94
C ASP A 76 -8.29 12.43 -1.46
N ARG A 77 -7.94 12.77 -2.71
CA ARG A 77 -6.80 12.18 -3.40
C ARG A 77 -5.48 12.51 -2.71
N GLU A 78 -5.30 13.77 -2.31
CA GLU A 78 -4.05 14.23 -1.71
C GLU A 78 -3.86 13.58 -0.34
N ASP A 79 -4.95 13.38 0.40
CA ASP A 79 -4.95 12.66 1.67
C ASP A 79 -4.52 11.20 1.49
N MET A 80 -5.10 10.48 0.52
CA MET A 80 -4.71 9.08 0.25
C MET A 80 -3.25 8.95 -0.18
N GLN A 81 -2.77 9.86 -1.05
CA GLN A 81 -1.35 9.88 -1.44
C GLN A 81 -0.44 10.14 -0.24
N ARG A 82 -0.81 11.11 0.60
CA ARG A 82 -0.06 11.46 1.81
C ARG A 82 0.01 10.28 2.78
N VAL A 83 -1.10 9.58 2.99
CA VAL A 83 -1.16 8.38 3.84
C VAL A 83 -0.25 7.29 3.27
N ALA A 84 -0.39 6.96 1.98
CA ALA A 84 0.42 5.92 1.32
C ALA A 84 1.93 6.22 1.32
N SER A 85 2.32 7.51 1.34
CA SER A 85 3.74 7.90 1.40
C SER A 85 4.36 7.92 2.81
N LYS A 86 3.53 7.91 3.85
CA LYS A 86 3.97 8.15 5.23
C LYS A 86 3.83 6.95 6.16
N ILE A 87 2.95 6.02 5.79
CA ILE A 87 2.87 4.69 6.38
C ILE A 87 4.05 3.88 5.86
#